data_AF-A0A9D8RZG6-F1
#
_entry.id   AF-A0A9D8RZG6-F1
#
_cell.length_a   1.000
_cell.length_b   1.000
_cell.length_c   1.000
_cell.angle_alpha   90.00
_cell.angle_beta   90.00
_cell.angle_gamma   90.00
#
_symmetry.space_group_name_H-M   'P 1'
#
loop_
_entity.id
_entity.type
_entity.pdbx_description
1 polymer ?
#
loop_
_entity_poly.entity_id
_entity_poly.type
_entity_poly.pdbx_seq_one_letter_code
_entity_poly.pdbx_strand_id
1 'polypeptide(L)' 'MTVQEELIEVNNAISKILVGGQSYKIGSRSLTRADLNILLDMQRDLQAQLANQETHLMPNTYLGIFEGR' A
#
# COMPACT_ATOMS: atom_id res chain seq x y z
N MET A 1 7.28 -11.37 -1.58
CA MET A 1 5.99 -10.65 -1.61
C MET A 1 6.28 -9.26 -2.11
N THR A 2 5.77 -8.93 -3.29
CA THR A 2 5.86 -7.58 -3.85
C THR A 2 4.76 -6.71 -3.22
N VAL A 3 4.93 -5.38 -3.26
CA VAL A 3 3.95 -4.41 -2.72
C VAL A 3 2.57 -4.60 -3.36
N GLN A 4 2.53 -5.01 -4.62
CA GLN A 4 1.30 -5.31 -5.35
C GLN A 4 0.59 -6.56 -4.82
N GLU A 5 1.33 -7.62 -4.51
CA GLU A 5 0.77 -8.85 -3.93
C GLU A 5 0.20 -8.58 -2.53
N GLU A 6 0.89 -7.80 -1.69
CA GLU A 6 0.37 -7.38 -0.39
C GLU A 6 -0.94 -6.60 -0.50
N LEU A 7 -1.00 -5.67 -1.45
CA LEU A 7 -2.19 -4.86 -1.68
C LEU A 7 -3.39 -5.71 -2.12
N ILE A 8 -3.17 -6.76 -2.92
CA ILE A 8 -4.22 -7.70 -3.32
C ILE A 8 -4.73 -8.50 -2.11
N GLU A 9 -3.82 -8.97 -1.23
CA GLU A 9 -4.22 -9.67 0.00
C GLU A 9 -5.03 -8.79 0.95
N VAL A 10 -4.63 -7.52 1.13
CA VAL A 10 -5.34 -6.55 1.96
C VAL A 10 -6.72 -6.25 1.39
N ASN A 11 -6.85 -6.03 0.08
CA ASN A 11 -8.15 -5.81 -0.55
C ASN A 11 -9.09 -7.02 -0.42
N ASN A 12 -8.54 -8.23 -0.56
CA ASN A 12 -9.30 -9.47 -0.34
C ASN A 12 -9.77 -9.61 1.12
N ALA A 13 -8.93 -9.22 2.08
CA ALA A 13 -9.29 -9.19 3.49
C ALA A 13 -10.47 -8.23 3.76
N ILE A 14 -10.37 -7.00 3.25
CA ILE A 14 -11.42 -5.98 3.37
C ILE A 14 -12.73 -6.49 2.77
N SER A 15 -12.68 -7.05 1.56
CA SER A 15 -13.86 -7.60 0.87
C SER A 15 -14.54 -8.71 1.68
N LYS A 16 -13.77 -9.67 2.22
CA LYS A 16 -14.33 -10.75 3.05
C LYS A 16 -14.96 -10.24 4.35
N ILE A 17 -14.37 -9.23 4.97
CA ILE A 17 -14.94 -8.62 6.17
C ILE A 17 -16.23 -7.86 5.85
N LEU A 18 -16.28 -7.14 4.72
CA LEU A 18 -17.47 -6.43 4.25
C LEU A 18 -18.63 -7.37 3.89
N VAL A 19 -18.34 -8.54 3.30
CA VAL A 19 -19.34 -9.57 2.96
C VAL A 19 -19.90 -10.29 4.20
N GLY A 20 -19.33 -10.05 5.40
CA GLY A 20 -19.82 -10.58 6.67
C GLY A 20 -18.86 -11.54 7.38
N GLY A 21 -17.61 -11.65 6.91
CA GLY A 21 -16.56 -12.37 7.63
C GLY A 21 -16.20 -11.68 8.95
N GLN A 22 -16.26 -12.40 10.06
CA GLN A 22 -15.85 -11.87 11.38
C GLN A 22 -14.32 -11.77 11.51
N SER A 23 -13.58 -12.65 10.85
CA SER A 23 -12.11 -12.68 10.88
C SER A 23 -11.51 -13.15 9.56
N TYR A 24 -10.31 -12.65 9.26
CA TYR A 24 -9.53 -13.03 8.09
C TYR A 24 -8.06 -13.18 8.46
N LYS A 25 -7.35 -14.12 7.83
CA LYS A 25 -5.93 -14.39 8.10
C LYS A 25 -5.08 -13.97 6.92
N ILE A 26 -4.14 -13.05 7.15
CA ILE A 26 -3.14 -12.61 6.18
C ILE A 26 -1.78 -13.12 6.68
N GLY A 27 -1.20 -14.09 5.98
CA GLY A 27 0.03 -14.77 6.43
C GLY A 27 -0.08 -15.34 7.85
N SER A 28 0.72 -14.82 8.79
CA SER A 28 0.71 -15.19 10.21
C SER A 28 -0.20 -14.33 11.08
N ARG A 29 -0.76 -13.23 10.54
CA ARG A 29 -1.59 -12.27 11.29
C ARG A 29 -3.07 -12.62 11.11
N SER A 30 -3.81 -12.65 12.20
CA SER A 30 -5.27 -12.78 12.18
C SER A 30 -5.88 -11.41 12.43
N LEU A 31 -6.72 -10.94 11.51
CA LEU A 31 -7.42 -9.67 11.59
C LEU A 31 -8.91 -9.90 11.78
N THR A 32 -9.54 -9.03 12.55
CA THR A 32 -10.97 -9.09 12.83
C THR A 32 -11.70 -7.89 12.22
N ARG A 33 -13.02 -7.94 12.18
CA ARG A 33 -13.85 -6.82 11.70
C ARG A 33 -13.58 -5.50 12.43
N ALA A 34 -13.16 -5.54 13.70
CA ALA A 34 -12.82 -4.35 14.48
C ALA A 34 -11.57 -3.63 13.93
N ASP A 35 -10.73 -4.34 13.17
CA ASP A 35 -9.47 -3.85 12.63
C ASP A 35 -9.60 -3.34 11.18
N LEU A 36 -10.83 -3.12 10.69
CA LEU A 36 -11.09 -2.68 9.31
C LEU A 36 -10.42 -1.34 9.00
N ASN A 37 -10.38 -0.41 9.97
CA ASN A 37 -9.64 0.85 9.83
C ASN A 37 -8.14 0.61 9.60
N ILE A 38 -7.54 -0.34 10.32
CA ILE A 38 -6.12 -0.70 10.17
C ILE A 38 -5.85 -1.25 8.76
N LEU A 39 -6.77 -2.04 8.20
CA LEU A 39 -6.66 -2.55 6.83
C LEU A 39 -6.77 -1.45 5.79
N LEU A 40 -7.67 -0.48 5.99
CA LEU A 40 -7.79 0.68 5.11
C LEU A 40 -6.53 1.54 5.16
N ASP A 41 -5.98 1.80 6.34
CA ASP A 41 -4.74 2.56 6.49
C ASP A 41 -3.57 1.84 5.80
N MET A 42 -3.45 0.52 5.98
CA MET A 42 -2.44 -0.30 5.30
C MET A 42 -2.61 -0.30 3.78
N GLN A 43 -3.84 -0.37 3.28
CA GLN A 43 -4.12 -0.24 1.85
C GLN A 43 -3.64 1.12 1.33
N ARG A 44 -3.94 2.21 2.04
CA ARG A 44 -3.51 3.56 1.64
C ARG A 44 -2.00 3.70 1.62
N ASP A 45 -1.32 3.17 2.63
CA ASP A 45 0.14 3.19 2.71
C ASP A 45 0.77 2.38 1.57
N LEU A 46 0.24 1.20 1.25
CA LEU A 46 0.71 0.39 0.13
C LEU A 46 0.45 1.07 -1.21
N GLN A 47 -0.71 1.70 -1.40
CA GLN A 47 -0.99 2.51 -2.59
C GLN A 47 -0.04 3.70 -2.70
N ALA A 48 0.24 4.38 -1.59
CA ALA A 48 1.18 5.51 -1.57
C ALA A 48 2.61 5.05 -1.88
N GLN A 49 3.04 3.89 -1.38
CA GLN A 49 4.33 3.30 -1.72
C GLN A 49 4.42 2.92 -3.20
N LEU A 50 3.35 2.34 -3.76
CA LEU A 50 3.29 1.99 -5.18
C LEU A 50 3.32 3.23 -6.08
N ALA A 51 2.55 4.26 -5.72
CA ALA A 51 2.55 5.55 -6.40
C ALA A 51 3.93 6.22 -6.31
N ASN A 52 4.60 6.20 -5.14
CA ASN A 52 5.95 6.74 -5.00
C ASN A 52 7.02 5.91 -5.72
N GLN A 53 6.87 4.59 -5.83
CA GLN A 53 7.75 3.74 -6.65
C GLN A 53 7.62 4.05 -8.14
N GLU A 54 6.41 4.32 -8.64
CA GLU A 54 6.22 4.80 -10.02
C GLU A 54 6.64 6.25 -10.21
N THR A 55 6.61 7.05 -9.13
CA THR A 55 7.14 8.41 -9.13
C THR A 55 8.66 8.33 -9.06
N HIS A 56 9.26 7.93 -10.19
CA HIS A 56 10.53 8.48 -10.63
C HIS A 56 10.38 10.00 -10.55
N LEU A 57 10.77 10.55 -9.41
CA LEU A 57 10.58 11.95 -9.04
C LEU A 57 11.38 12.91 -9.95
N MET A 58 12.00 12.39 -11.01
CA MET A 58 11.88 12.87 -12.39
C MET A 58 12.76 12.00 -13.30
N PRO A 59 12.21 11.20 -14.25
CA PRO A 59 13.06 10.36 -15.10
C PRO A 59 13.91 11.18 -16.10
N ASN A 60 13.57 12.44 -16.35
CA ASN A 60 14.23 13.32 -17.34
C ASN A 60 14.53 14.74 -16.84
N THR A 61 14.62 14.97 -15.53
CA THR A 61 14.97 16.31 -15.02
C THR A 61 16.42 16.37 -14.61
N TYR A 62 17.15 17.27 -15.25
CA TYR A 62 18.56 17.55 -14.97
C TYR A 62 18.68 18.81 -14.12
N LEU A 63 19.46 18.74 -13.04
CA LEU A 63 19.80 19.90 -12.22
C LEU A 63 21.08 20.54 -12.77
N GLY A 64 20.95 21.66 -13.47
CA GLY A 64 22.10 22.48 -13.89
C GLY A 64 22.64 23.27 -12.70
N ILE A 65 23.76 22.83 -12.11
CA ILE A 65 24.49 23.61 -11.11
C ILE A 65 25.40 24.59 -11.87
N PHE A 66 25.13 25.88 -11.73
CA PHE A 66 26.02 26.93 -12.22
C PHE A 66 26.81 27.47 -11.04
N GLU A 67 28.05 27.00 -10.92
CA GLU A 67 29.02 27.61 -10.02
C GLU A 67 29.42 28.94 -10.64
N GLY A 68 28.93 30.02 -10.02
CA GLY A 68 29.28 31.40 -10.38
C GLY A 68 30.79 31.61 -10.22
N ARG A 69 31.35 32.40 -11.13
CA ARG A 69 32.78 32.64 -11.39
C ARG A 69 33.63 32.89 -10.15
#